data_AF-A0A7X8EL51-F1
#
_entry.id   AF-A0A7X8EL51-F1
#
_cell.length_a   1.000
_cell.length_b   1.000
_cell.length_c   1.000
_cell.angle_alpha   90.00
_cell.angle_beta   90.00
_cell.angle_gamma   90.00
#
_symmetry.space_group_name_H-M   'P 1'
#
loop_
_entity.id
_entity.type
_entity.pdbx_description
1 polymer ?
#
loop_
_entity_poly.entity_id
_entity_poly.type
_entity_poly.pdbx_seq_one_letter_code
_entity_poly.pdbx_strand_id
1 'polypeptide(L)'
;VSQLMFGFHFTPSVRIFLGAAAGLSAGFILPPMATAFLSVHHGFNLYNVGFTAGMVGTLFVSLFKSHGFIVATRVLWSTGKNALLAPACALFFASLAVLGVMLGASFREDLNSLWKNTGRLLADFVDLYDFPATLVNMGLTGLIPTAYLWLIGGDFNGPTVGGLLTIAGFSAMGKTPFNIVPIMAGVALGGLTKDWSLTHPPVQLAALFGTTLAPIAGEFGWAAGVLAGYVHSSVTLYVGVLHAGFNLYNNGFAGGLVAAVLVPLIETFRRRERRR
;
A
#
# COMPACT_ATOMS: atom_id res chain seq x y z
N VAL A 1 -15.66 4.00 -13.47
CA VAL A 1 -17.11 3.83 -13.16
C VAL A 1 -17.73 5.11 -12.59
N SER A 2 -17.41 5.54 -11.37
CA SER A 2 -18.10 6.68 -10.71
C SER A 2 -18.06 7.98 -11.50
N GLN A 3 -16.94 8.34 -12.13
CA GLN A 3 -16.84 9.54 -12.96
C GLN A 3 -17.75 9.48 -14.21
N LEU A 4 -17.87 8.30 -14.85
CA LEU A 4 -18.80 8.11 -15.97
C LEU A 4 -20.27 8.12 -15.51
N MET A 5 -20.52 7.52 -14.35
CA MET A 5 -21.86 7.43 -13.78
C MET A 5 -22.36 8.71 -13.17
N PHE A 6 -21.52 9.64 -12.70
CA PHE A 6 -21.95 10.84 -11.97
C PHE A 6 -21.35 12.15 -12.48
N GLY A 7 -20.26 12.10 -13.24
CA GLY A 7 -19.56 13.28 -13.75
C GLY A 7 -20.06 13.79 -15.11
N PHE A 8 -20.83 13.00 -15.85
CA PHE A 8 -21.40 13.40 -17.15
C PHE A 8 -22.89 13.73 -17.05
N HIS A 9 -23.32 14.74 -17.80
CA HIS A 9 -24.72 15.15 -17.96
C HIS A 9 -25.46 14.37 -19.06
N PHE A 10 -25.19 13.07 -19.21
CA PHE A 10 -25.96 12.20 -20.11
C PHE A 10 -27.25 11.70 -19.43
N THR A 11 -28.15 11.11 -20.23
CA THR A 11 -29.36 10.46 -19.71
C THR A 11 -28.99 9.31 -18.76
N PRO A 12 -29.82 8.99 -17.74
CA PRO A 12 -29.51 7.95 -16.76
C PRO A 12 -29.16 6.60 -17.39
N SER A 13 -29.89 6.18 -18.42
CA SER A 13 -29.65 4.90 -19.12
C SER A 13 -28.27 4.84 -19.76
N VAL A 14 -27.82 5.93 -20.40
CA VAL A 14 -26.49 6.03 -20.99
C VAL A 14 -25.41 6.02 -19.92
N ARG A 15 -25.61 6.73 -18.80
CA ARG A 15 -24.67 6.75 -17.66
C ARG A 15 -24.49 5.37 -17.04
N ILE A 16 -25.58 4.64 -16.83
CA ILE A 16 -25.55 3.27 -16.30
C ILE A 16 -24.82 2.35 -17.26
N PHE A 17 -25.17 2.40 -18.55
CA PHE A 17 -24.50 1.60 -19.58
C PHE A 17 -23.00 1.87 -19.66
N LEU A 18 -22.58 3.14 -19.75
CA LEU A 18 -21.16 3.52 -19.79
C LEU A 18 -20.42 3.15 -18.50
N GLY A 19 -21.08 3.31 -17.34
CA GLY A 19 -20.55 2.89 -16.05
C GLY A 19 -20.29 1.39 -15.97
N ALA A 20 -21.26 0.58 -16.39
CA ALA A 20 -21.17 -0.88 -16.44
C ALA A 20 -20.11 -1.34 -17.44
N ALA A 21 -20.11 -0.77 -18.66
CA ALA A 21 -19.13 -1.07 -19.69
C ALA A 21 -17.69 -0.77 -19.22
N ALA A 22 -17.46 0.36 -18.55
CA ALA A 22 -16.16 0.71 -17.99
C ALA A 22 -15.75 -0.21 -16.82
N GLY A 23 -16.71 -0.66 -16.01
CA GLY A 23 -16.46 -1.62 -14.94
C GLY A 23 -16.05 -2.99 -15.49
N LEU A 24 -16.81 -3.49 -16.47
CA LEU A 24 -16.50 -4.74 -17.17
C LEU A 24 -15.15 -4.66 -17.88
N SER A 25 -14.88 -3.58 -18.61
CA SER A 25 -13.60 -3.40 -19.29
C SER A 25 -12.44 -3.39 -18.30
N ALA A 26 -12.57 -2.70 -17.17
CA ALA A 26 -11.54 -2.72 -16.13
C ALA A 26 -11.35 -4.15 -15.56
N GLY A 27 -12.43 -4.91 -15.36
CA GLY A 27 -12.39 -6.29 -14.92
C GLY A 27 -11.66 -7.24 -15.88
N PHE A 28 -11.76 -7.01 -17.19
CA PHE A 28 -11.02 -7.80 -18.20
C PHE A 28 -9.57 -7.32 -18.42
N ILE A 29 -9.33 -6.01 -18.29
CA ILE A 29 -8.01 -5.41 -18.57
C ILE A 29 -7.05 -5.57 -17.39
N LEU A 30 -7.50 -5.36 -16.15
CA LEU A 30 -6.61 -5.30 -14.99
C LEU A 30 -5.92 -6.64 -14.68
N PRO A 31 -6.58 -7.82 -14.71
CA PRO A 31 -5.90 -9.09 -14.39
C PRO A 31 -4.71 -9.43 -15.32
N PRO A 32 -4.83 -9.44 -16.66
CA PRO A 32 -3.70 -9.75 -17.53
C PRO A 32 -2.59 -8.70 -17.44
N MET A 33 -2.95 -7.43 -17.26
CA MET A 33 -1.95 -6.36 -17.10
C MET A 33 -1.21 -6.46 -15.76
N ALA A 34 -1.89 -6.86 -14.69
CA ALA A 34 -1.26 -7.07 -13.39
C ALA A 34 -0.19 -8.14 -13.47
N THR A 35 -0.47 -9.27 -14.14
CA THR A 35 0.53 -10.31 -14.37
C THR A 35 1.73 -9.79 -15.17
N ALA A 36 1.49 -9.02 -16.23
CA ALA A 36 2.57 -8.45 -17.04
C ALA A 36 3.44 -7.45 -16.24
N PHE A 37 2.81 -6.61 -15.42
CA PHE A 37 3.50 -5.55 -14.66
C PHE A 37 4.24 -6.02 -13.43
N LEU A 38 4.06 -7.27 -12.96
CA LEU A 38 4.91 -7.86 -11.93
C LEU A 38 6.40 -7.80 -12.31
N SER A 39 6.71 -7.94 -13.59
CA SER A 39 8.08 -7.87 -14.13
C SER A 39 8.72 -6.49 -13.96
N VAL A 40 7.92 -5.41 -13.97
CA VAL A 40 8.40 -4.01 -13.93
C VAL A 40 9.01 -3.66 -12.58
N HIS A 41 8.43 -4.19 -11.50
CA HIS A 41 8.89 -3.92 -10.14
C HIS A 41 9.46 -5.17 -9.45
N HIS A 42 9.68 -6.25 -10.20
CA HIS A 42 10.29 -7.51 -9.76
C HIS A 42 9.70 -8.13 -8.48
N GLY A 43 8.41 -7.91 -8.21
CA GLY A 43 7.73 -8.40 -7.00
C GLY A 43 7.99 -7.60 -5.71
N PHE A 44 8.62 -6.42 -5.78
CA PHE A 44 8.91 -5.57 -4.61
C PHE A 44 7.77 -4.61 -4.21
N ASN A 45 6.67 -4.60 -4.96
CA ASN A 45 5.45 -3.86 -4.65
C ASN A 45 4.31 -4.86 -4.45
N LEU A 46 3.87 -5.05 -3.21
CA LEU A 46 2.81 -6.00 -2.87
C LEU A 46 1.45 -5.58 -3.45
N TYR A 47 1.22 -4.27 -3.64
CA TYR A 47 -0.01 -3.70 -4.20
C TYR A 47 0.06 -3.57 -5.73
N ASN A 48 0.44 -4.64 -6.42
CA ASN A 48 0.61 -4.66 -7.87
C ASN A 48 -0.67 -4.30 -8.65
N VAL A 49 -1.85 -4.69 -8.15
CA VAL A 49 -3.13 -4.26 -8.76
C VAL A 49 -3.28 -2.74 -8.72
N GLY A 50 -2.82 -2.09 -7.64
CA GLY A 50 -2.80 -0.64 -7.55
C GLY A 50 -1.83 0.03 -8.53
N PHE A 51 -0.68 -0.60 -8.78
CA PHE A 51 0.25 -0.16 -9.83
C PHE A 51 -0.37 -0.27 -11.22
N THR A 52 -1.00 -1.40 -11.50
CA THR A 52 -1.68 -1.68 -12.76
C THR A 52 -2.81 -0.69 -13.01
N ALA A 53 -3.67 -0.47 -12.01
CA ALA A 53 -4.75 0.51 -12.08
C ALA A 53 -4.24 1.93 -12.30
N GLY A 54 -3.08 2.28 -11.72
CA GLY A 54 -2.43 3.58 -11.94
C GLY A 54 -1.90 3.76 -13.36
N MET A 55 -1.23 2.74 -13.91
CA MET A 55 -0.74 2.74 -15.29
C MET A 55 -1.90 2.86 -16.29
N VAL A 56 -2.92 2.01 -16.14
CA VAL A 56 -4.13 2.05 -16.97
C VAL A 56 -4.87 3.38 -16.81
N GLY A 57 -5.08 3.82 -15.58
CA GLY A 57 -5.74 5.07 -15.25
C GLY A 57 -5.04 6.30 -15.85
N THR A 58 -3.71 6.33 -15.84
CA THR A 58 -2.92 7.39 -16.48
C THR A 58 -3.17 7.43 -17.99
N LEU A 59 -3.24 6.27 -18.63
CA LEU A 59 -3.51 6.15 -20.07
C LEU A 59 -4.91 6.68 -20.42
N PHE A 60 -5.94 6.22 -19.69
CA PHE A 60 -7.32 6.69 -19.88
C PHE A 60 -7.48 8.19 -19.60
N VAL A 61 -6.89 8.69 -18.51
CA VAL A 61 -6.97 10.11 -18.16
C VAL A 61 -6.26 10.97 -19.19
N SER A 62 -5.14 10.51 -19.75
CA SER A 62 -4.45 11.22 -20.84
C SER A 62 -5.32 11.31 -22.09
N LEU A 63 -5.98 10.21 -22.46
CA LEU A 63 -6.93 10.20 -23.58
C LEU A 63 -8.15 11.09 -23.32
N PHE A 64 -8.72 11.09 -22.12
CA PHE A 64 -9.86 11.97 -21.82
C PHE A 64 -9.46 13.43 -21.77
N LYS A 65 -8.33 13.77 -21.14
CA LYS A 65 -7.82 15.13 -21.10
C LYS A 65 -7.51 15.67 -22.50
N SER A 66 -7.01 14.84 -23.42
CA SER A 66 -6.77 15.27 -24.81
C SER A 66 -8.05 15.63 -25.57
N HIS A 67 -9.21 15.20 -25.08
CA HIS A 67 -10.54 15.56 -25.60
C HIS A 67 -11.24 16.64 -24.74
N GLY A 68 -10.51 17.34 -23.88
CA GLY A 68 -11.04 18.46 -23.08
C GLY A 68 -11.73 18.06 -21.77
N PHE A 69 -11.57 16.82 -21.30
CA PHE A 69 -12.18 16.38 -20.05
C PHE A 69 -11.51 17.02 -18.82
N ILE A 70 -12.28 17.82 -18.09
CA ILE A 70 -11.84 18.42 -16.82
C ILE A 70 -12.23 17.48 -15.68
N VAL A 71 -11.22 16.94 -15.00
CA VAL A 71 -11.43 16.03 -13.89
C VAL A 71 -11.58 16.82 -12.59
N ALA A 72 -12.71 16.67 -11.90
CA ALA A 72 -12.88 17.15 -10.55
C ALA A 72 -12.56 16.04 -9.54
N THR A 73 -11.58 16.27 -8.67
CA THR A 73 -11.26 15.40 -7.54
C THR A 73 -11.84 15.95 -6.25
N ARG A 74 -12.51 15.11 -5.47
CA ARG A 74 -13.00 15.46 -4.13
C ARG A 74 -12.32 14.60 -3.08
N VAL A 75 -11.66 15.23 -2.11
CA VAL A 75 -11.12 14.56 -0.93
C VAL A 75 -12.08 14.80 0.22
N LEU A 76 -12.68 13.72 0.74
CA LEU A 76 -13.51 13.74 1.94
C LEU A 76 -12.73 13.12 3.08
N TRP A 77 -12.37 13.93 4.08
CA TRP A 77 -11.60 13.49 5.25
C TRP A 77 -12.40 13.75 6.52
N SER A 78 -12.77 12.67 7.22
CA SER A 78 -13.49 12.75 8.50
C SER A 78 -12.49 12.78 9.65
N THR A 79 -12.72 13.64 10.63
CA THR A 79 -11.92 13.78 11.86
C THR A 79 -12.78 13.51 13.10
N GLY A 80 -12.14 13.40 14.28
CA GLY A 80 -12.83 13.36 15.57
C GLY A 80 -13.39 12.01 16.04
N LYS A 81 -13.18 10.91 15.28
CA LYS A 81 -13.63 9.56 15.66
C LYS A 81 -12.54 8.68 16.27
N ASN A 82 -11.38 9.27 16.58
CA ASN A 82 -10.18 8.56 17.02
C ASN A 82 -10.41 7.76 18.31
N ALA A 83 -11.14 8.33 19.27
CA ALA A 83 -11.43 7.69 20.55
C ALA A 83 -12.25 6.39 20.41
N LEU A 84 -13.04 6.25 19.34
CA LEU A 84 -13.79 5.03 19.07
C LEU A 84 -13.00 4.07 18.18
N LEU A 85 -12.46 4.59 17.08
CA LEU A 85 -11.88 3.75 16.03
C LEU A 85 -10.49 3.23 16.36
N ALA A 86 -9.65 3.99 17.08
CA ALA A 86 -8.31 3.53 17.44
C ALA A 86 -8.34 2.35 18.41
N PRO A 87 -9.11 2.38 19.53
CA PRO A 87 -9.23 1.22 20.41
C PRO A 87 -9.89 0.01 19.72
N ALA A 88 -10.88 0.24 18.84
CA ALA A 88 -11.52 -0.83 18.09
C ALA A 88 -10.52 -1.56 17.15
N CYS A 89 -9.70 -0.80 16.43
CA CYS A 89 -8.64 -1.38 15.59
C CYS A 89 -7.60 -2.13 16.45
N ALA A 90 -7.16 -1.52 17.55
CA ALA A 90 -6.20 -2.14 18.45
C ALA A 90 -6.74 -3.45 19.04
N LEU A 91 -8.00 -3.48 19.48
CA LEU A 91 -8.67 -4.67 19.98
C LEU A 91 -8.77 -5.76 18.91
N PHE A 92 -9.14 -5.40 17.68
CA PHE A 92 -9.20 -6.34 16.56
C PHE A 92 -7.83 -6.96 16.25
N PHE A 93 -6.77 -6.17 16.17
CA PHE A 93 -5.44 -6.72 15.89
C PHE A 93 -4.85 -7.49 17.08
N ALA A 94 -5.12 -7.05 18.31
CA ALA A 94 -4.76 -7.80 19.51
C ALA A 94 -5.49 -9.15 19.57
N SER A 95 -6.77 -9.22 19.18
CA SER A 95 -7.51 -10.49 19.16
C SER A 95 -6.95 -11.46 18.13
N LEU A 96 -6.50 -11.01 16.96
CA LEU A 96 -5.78 -11.87 16.00
C LEU A 96 -4.50 -12.44 16.60
N ALA A 97 -3.70 -11.59 17.28
CA ALA A 97 -2.46 -12.04 17.91
C ALA A 97 -2.72 -13.05 19.04
N VAL A 98 -3.68 -12.77 19.92
CA VAL A 98 -4.06 -13.69 21.00
C VAL A 98 -4.61 -15.00 20.43
N LEU A 99 -5.47 -14.95 19.42
CA LEU A 99 -6.01 -16.14 18.77
C LEU A 99 -4.91 -17.00 18.15
N GLY A 100 -3.94 -16.39 17.46
CA GLY A 100 -2.79 -17.12 16.92
C GLY A 100 -1.97 -17.83 18.00
N VAL A 101 -1.75 -17.19 19.15
CA VAL A 101 -1.08 -17.83 20.30
C VAL A 101 -1.94 -18.97 20.88
N MET A 102 -3.25 -18.76 21.03
CA MET A 102 -4.17 -19.79 21.55
C MET A 102 -4.29 -21.01 20.64
N LEU A 103 -4.14 -20.81 19.32
CA LEU A 103 -4.11 -21.88 18.33
C LEU A 103 -2.74 -22.58 18.22
N GLY A 104 -1.76 -22.19 19.04
CA GLY A 104 -0.50 -22.92 19.19
C GLY A 104 0.69 -22.37 18.42
N ALA A 105 0.69 -21.10 18.01
CA ALA A 105 1.83 -20.50 17.31
C ALA A 105 3.17 -20.69 18.05
N SER A 106 4.14 -21.34 17.41
CA SER A 106 5.49 -21.50 17.97
C SER A 106 6.34 -20.26 17.73
N PHE A 107 6.77 -19.61 18.81
CA PHE A 107 7.64 -18.42 18.72
C PHE A 107 9.04 -18.72 18.18
N ARG A 108 9.61 -19.90 18.51
CA ARG A 108 11.02 -20.19 18.21
C ARG A 108 11.25 -20.66 16.78
N GLU A 109 10.29 -21.36 16.20
CA GLU A 109 10.44 -22.02 14.89
C GLU A 109 9.65 -21.30 13.81
N ASP A 110 8.33 -21.21 13.96
CA ASP A 110 7.45 -20.69 12.90
C ASP A 110 7.55 -19.17 12.75
N LEU A 111 7.39 -18.43 13.85
CA LEU A 111 7.40 -16.96 13.80
C LEU A 111 8.77 -16.39 13.42
N ASN A 112 9.85 -16.97 13.94
CA ASN A 112 11.21 -16.54 13.62
C ASN A 112 11.53 -16.79 12.13
N SER A 113 11.09 -17.92 11.58
CA SER A 113 11.28 -18.24 10.17
C SER A 113 10.44 -17.32 9.27
N LEU A 114 9.19 -17.05 9.67
CA LEU A 114 8.28 -16.12 8.99
C LEU A 114 8.86 -14.71 8.96
N TRP A 115 9.38 -14.21 10.08
CA TRP A 115 9.93 -12.86 10.17
C TRP A 115 11.23 -12.63 9.41
N LYS A 116 11.96 -13.71 9.09
CA LYS A 116 13.14 -13.67 8.21
C LYS A 116 12.78 -13.70 6.72
N ASN A 117 11.52 -13.95 6.37
CA ASN A 117 11.08 -13.93 4.98
C ASN A 117 11.22 -12.51 4.39
N THR A 118 11.73 -12.41 3.17
CA THR A 118 11.90 -11.11 2.52
C THR A 118 10.56 -10.50 2.09
N GLY A 119 9.53 -11.33 1.87
CA GLY A 119 8.19 -10.91 1.45
C GLY A 119 8.04 -10.68 -0.05
N ARG A 120 9.09 -10.95 -0.84
CA ARG A 120 9.10 -10.73 -2.28
C ARG A 120 8.15 -11.70 -3.00
N LEU A 121 7.45 -11.22 -4.04
CA LEU A 121 6.56 -12.02 -4.92
C LEU A 121 5.32 -12.65 -4.24
N LEU A 122 4.67 -11.95 -3.30
CA LEU A 122 3.44 -12.42 -2.65
C LEU A 122 3.59 -13.83 -2.03
N ALA A 123 4.45 -13.93 -1.02
CA ALA A 123 4.67 -15.17 -0.28
C ALA A 123 3.47 -15.48 0.62
N ASP A 124 2.72 -16.55 0.32
CA ASP A 124 1.59 -17.00 1.15
C ASP A 124 2.12 -17.60 2.47
N PHE A 125 2.02 -16.83 3.56
CA PHE A 125 2.55 -17.25 4.86
C PHE A 125 1.72 -18.33 5.55
N VAL A 126 0.46 -18.49 5.17
CA VAL A 126 -0.36 -19.59 5.70
C VAL A 126 0.14 -20.91 5.15
N ASP A 127 0.44 -20.95 3.85
CA ASP A 127 0.97 -22.15 3.17
C ASP A 127 2.45 -22.41 3.49
N LEU A 128 3.27 -21.34 3.56
CA LEU A 128 4.72 -21.47 3.77
C LEU A 128 5.15 -21.73 5.22
N TYR A 129 4.34 -21.31 6.20
CA TYR A 129 4.67 -21.43 7.62
C TYR A 129 3.56 -22.15 8.37
N ASP A 130 2.61 -21.40 8.92
CA ASP A 130 1.42 -21.97 9.55
C ASP A 130 0.36 -20.87 9.76
N PHE A 131 -0.89 -21.29 9.88
CA PHE A 131 -2.03 -20.39 10.12
C PHE A 131 -1.94 -19.65 11.46
N PRO A 132 -1.65 -20.28 12.62
CA PRO A 132 -1.52 -19.60 13.90
C PRO A 132 -0.38 -18.57 13.92
N ALA A 133 0.79 -18.91 13.35
CA ALA A 133 1.91 -17.98 13.24
C ALA A 133 1.58 -16.77 12.36
N THR A 134 0.86 -17.01 11.25
CA THR A 134 0.37 -15.94 10.37
C THR A 134 -0.62 -15.01 11.10
N LEU A 135 -1.53 -15.53 11.93
CA LEU A 135 -2.44 -14.71 12.74
C LEU A 135 -1.69 -13.81 13.72
N VAL A 136 -0.66 -14.34 14.40
CA VAL A 136 0.20 -13.52 15.28
C VAL A 136 0.89 -12.42 14.48
N ASN A 137 1.45 -12.76 13.31
CA ASN A 137 2.08 -11.79 12.43
C ASN A 137 1.10 -10.69 11.97
N MET A 138 -0.11 -11.06 11.53
CA MET A 138 -1.17 -10.13 11.13
C MET A 138 -1.58 -9.19 12.27
N GLY A 139 -1.73 -9.72 13.49
CA GLY A 139 -2.06 -8.90 14.66
C GLY A 139 -0.96 -7.88 14.97
N LEU A 140 0.30 -8.31 15.06
CA LEU A 140 1.42 -7.42 15.36
C LEU A 140 1.64 -6.36 14.27
N THR A 141 1.55 -6.77 13.00
CA THR A 141 1.67 -5.84 11.86
C THR A 141 0.49 -4.88 11.71
N GLY A 142 -0.67 -5.17 12.30
CA GLY A 142 -1.78 -4.21 12.42
C GLY A 142 -1.64 -3.28 13.64
N LEU A 143 -1.11 -3.78 14.76
CA LEU A 143 -0.90 -2.99 15.98
C LEU A 143 0.16 -1.90 15.80
N ILE A 144 1.27 -2.20 15.12
CA ILE A 144 2.35 -1.23 14.86
C ILE A 144 1.86 0.03 14.13
N PRO A 145 1.20 -0.05 12.96
CA PRO A 145 0.69 1.12 12.27
C PRO A 145 -0.48 1.78 13.00
N THR A 146 -1.26 1.04 13.79
CA THR A 146 -2.27 1.63 14.69
C THR A 146 -1.60 2.53 15.73
N ALA A 147 -0.55 2.04 16.39
CA ALA A 147 0.22 2.82 17.36
C ALA A 147 0.92 4.01 16.70
N TYR A 148 1.54 3.82 15.54
CA TYR A 148 2.16 4.89 14.76
C TYR A 148 1.16 6.01 14.45
N LEU A 149 -0.02 5.66 13.92
CA LEU A 149 -1.04 6.64 13.54
C LEU A 149 -1.52 7.43 14.76
N TRP A 150 -1.67 6.77 15.90
CA TRP A 150 -2.00 7.41 17.17
C TRP A 150 -0.90 8.38 17.63
N LEU A 151 0.36 7.95 17.61
CA LEU A 151 1.51 8.73 18.08
C LEU A 151 1.75 10.00 17.25
N ILE A 152 1.51 9.94 15.93
CA ILE A 152 1.66 11.12 15.06
C ILE A 152 0.46 12.08 15.13
N GLY A 153 -0.57 11.78 15.94
CA GLY A 153 -1.81 12.55 15.99
C GLY A 153 -2.65 12.42 14.71
N GLY A 154 -2.59 11.27 14.05
CA GLY A 154 -3.34 10.98 12.83
C GLY A 154 -4.83 10.75 13.07
N ASP A 155 -5.62 10.79 12.00
CA ASP A 155 -7.06 10.58 12.06
C ASP A 155 -7.42 9.12 11.77
N PHE A 156 -8.26 8.54 12.62
CA PHE A 156 -8.89 7.26 12.37
C PHE A 156 -10.22 7.48 11.66
N ASN A 157 -10.31 7.04 10.41
CA ASN A 157 -11.47 7.17 9.54
C ASN A 157 -11.48 6.05 8.48
N GLY A 158 -12.43 6.09 7.54
CA GLY A 158 -12.56 5.05 6.51
C GLY A 158 -11.25 4.74 5.77
N PRO A 159 -10.57 5.74 5.16
CA PRO A 159 -9.27 5.56 4.52
C PRO A 159 -8.19 4.95 5.42
N THR A 160 -8.00 5.44 6.65
CA THR A 160 -6.92 4.94 7.51
C THR A 160 -7.22 3.56 8.09
N VAL A 161 -8.47 3.28 8.48
CA VAL A 161 -8.91 1.94 8.88
C VAL A 161 -8.77 0.95 7.72
N GLY A 162 -9.16 1.35 6.50
CA GLY A 162 -8.93 0.55 5.29
C GLY A 162 -7.45 0.27 5.06
N GLY A 163 -6.58 1.26 5.32
CA GLY A 163 -5.13 1.10 5.30
C GLY A 163 -4.62 0.07 6.31
N LEU A 164 -5.04 0.18 7.58
CA LEU A 164 -4.67 -0.75 8.64
C LEU A 164 -5.07 -2.19 8.31
N LEU A 165 -6.32 -2.41 7.86
CA LEU A 165 -6.80 -3.72 7.43
C LEU A 165 -6.05 -4.24 6.21
N THR A 166 -5.66 -3.36 5.29
CA THR A 166 -4.85 -3.74 4.12
C THR A 166 -3.43 -4.16 4.52
N ILE A 167 -2.82 -3.49 5.50
CA ILE A 167 -1.52 -3.91 6.04
C ILE A 167 -1.64 -5.31 6.64
N ALA A 168 -2.64 -5.52 7.50
CA ALA A 168 -2.87 -6.82 8.13
C ALA A 168 -3.17 -7.92 7.11
N GLY A 169 -4.03 -7.68 6.12
CA GLY A 169 -4.35 -8.66 5.07
C GLY A 169 -3.13 -9.08 4.26
N PHE A 170 -2.32 -8.12 3.82
CA PHE A 170 -1.07 -8.42 3.11
C PHE A 170 0.08 -8.89 4.01
N SER A 171 -0.13 -8.93 5.32
CA SER A 171 0.79 -9.56 6.26
C SER A 171 0.78 -11.07 6.17
N ALA A 172 -0.32 -11.66 5.69
CA ALA A 172 -0.33 -13.05 5.24
C ALA A 172 0.40 -13.26 3.89
N MET A 173 0.81 -12.19 3.20
CA MET A 173 1.38 -12.22 1.85
C MET A 173 2.77 -11.56 1.75
N GLY A 174 3.56 -11.59 2.82
CA GLY A 174 4.94 -11.08 2.79
C GLY A 174 5.26 -9.87 3.67
N LYS A 175 4.31 -9.28 4.41
CA LYS A 175 4.64 -8.23 5.39
C LYS A 175 4.94 -8.83 6.77
N THR A 176 5.92 -8.24 7.45
CA THR A 176 6.34 -8.60 8.81
C THR A 176 6.54 -7.31 9.61
N PRO A 177 6.53 -7.36 10.95
CA PRO A 177 6.85 -6.21 11.78
C PRO A 177 8.18 -5.54 11.41
N PHE A 178 9.18 -6.35 11.05
CA PHE A 178 10.53 -5.89 10.77
C PHE A 178 10.69 -5.24 9.39
N ASN A 179 9.87 -5.62 8.42
CA ASN A 179 9.99 -5.08 7.06
C ASN A 179 9.05 -3.89 6.79
N ILE A 180 7.97 -3.71 7.57
CA ILE A 180 7.09 -2.52 7.47
C ILE A 180 7.64 -1.31 8.22
N VAL A 181 8.29 -1.52 9.38
CA VAL A 181 8.78 -0.44 10.25
C VAL A 181 9.80 0.47 9.54
N PRO A 182 10.81 -0.06 8.82
CA PRO A 182 11.74 0.78 8.08
C PRO A 182 11.05 1.67 7.02
N ILE A 183 10.02 1.14 6.34
CA ILE A 183 9.26 1.92 5.37
C ILE A 183 8.54 3.09 6.04
N MET A 184 7.84 2.82 7.15
CA MET A 184 7.15 3.85 7.93
C MET A 184 8.11 4.88 8.52
N ALA A 185 9.29 4.44 8.96
CA ALA A 185 10.36 5.33 9.42
C ALA A 185 10.86 6.25 8.29
N GLY A 186 10.94 5.75 7.05
CA GLY A 186 11.23 6.56 5.87
C GLY A 186 10.19 7.66 5.62
N VAL A 187 8.91 7.35 5.78
CA VAL A 187 7.84 8.36 5.68
C VAL A 187 7.89 9.35 6.84
N ALA A 188 8.16 8.88 8.06
CA ALA A 188 8.36 9.72 9.23
C ALA A 188 9.50 10.73 9.04
N LEU A 189 10.64 10.26 8.50
CA LEU A 189 11.77 11.13 8.12
C LEU A 189 11.37 12.16 7.07
N GLY A 190 10.50 11.79 6.13
CA GLY A 190 9.88 12.72 5.19
C GLY A 190 9.18 13.88 5.89
N GLY A 191 8.37 13.60 6.91
CA GLY A 191 7.65 14.65 7.66
C GLY A 191 8.53 15.54 8.53
N LEU A 192 9.80 15.16 8.76
CA LEU A 192 10.79 16.00 9.45
C LEU A 192 11.61 16.87 8.49
N THR A 193 11.71 16.48 7.21
CA THR A 193 12.64 17.09 6.25
C THR A 193 11.96 17.79 5.08
N LYS A 194 10.65 17.57 4.87
CA LYS A 194 9.88 18.12 3.76
C LYS A 194 8.82 19.10 4.28
N ASP A 195 8.28 19.90 3.37
CA ASP A 195 7.33 20.98 3.68
C ASP A 195 5.90 20.51 4.01
N TRP A 196 5.75 19.32 4.58
CA TRP A 196 4.46 18.76 5.00
C TRP A 196 4.59 18.04 6.35
N SER A 197 3.55 18.15 7.17
CA SER A 197 3.43 17.44 8.45
C SER A 197 2.94 15.98 8.29
N LEU A 198 3.31 15.12 9.24
CA LEU A 198 2.83 13.74 9.34
C LEU A 198 1.30 13.64 9.56
N THR A 199 0.69 14.70 10.09
CA THR A 199 -0.77 14.78 10.25
C THR A 199 -1.52 15.06 8.95
N HIS A 200 -0.85 15.39 7.84
CA HIS A 200 -1.56 15.60 6.58
C HIS A 200 -2.15 14.29 6.06
N PRO A 201 -3.43 14.28 5.60
CA PRO A 201 -4.10 13.05 5.16
C PRO A 201 -3.34 12.21 4.11
N PRO A 202 -2.77 12.78 3.03
CA PRO A 202 -2.03 12.00 2.05
C PRO A 202 -0.76 11.37 2.63
N VAL A 203 -0.15 12.01 3.63
CA VAL A 203 1.07 11.53 4.31
C VAL A 203 0.74 10.37 5.24
N GLN A 204 -0.38 10.46 5.99
CA GLN A 204 -0.87 9.33 6.79
C GLN A 204 -1.13 8.10 5.89
N LEU A 205 -1.77 8.29 4.74
CA LEU A 205 -1.99 7.20 3.78
C LEU A 205 -0.68 6.70 3.15
N ALA A 206 0.29 7.58 2.90
CA ALA A 206 1.62 7.18 2.43
C ALA A 206 2.36 6.32 3.46
N ALA A 207 2.27 6.66 4.75
CA ALA A 207 2.86 5.85 5.82
C ALA A 207 2.24 4.46 5.90
N LEU A 208 0.91 4.36 5.80
CA LEU A 208 0.20 3.08 5.88
C LEU A 208 0.40 2.23 4.63
N PHE A 209 0.03 2.76 3.45
CA PHE A 209 0.07 1.99 2.20
C PHE A 209 1.46 1.92 1.57
N GLY A 210 2.39 2.79 1.97
CA GLY A 210 3.80 2.71 1.55
C GLY A 210 4.46 1.40 1.96
N THR A 211 3.96 0.75 3.04
CA THR A 211 4.39 -0.60 3.46
C THR A 211 4.25 -1.66 2.36
N THR A 212 3.57 -1.38 1.24
CA THR A 212 3.66 -2.18 0.01
C THR A 212 5.09 -2.47 -0.44
N LEU A 213 6.04 -1.58 -0.11
CA LEU A 213 7.47 -1.68 -0.39
C LEU A 213 8.25 -2.46 0.68
N ALA A 214 7.56 -3.05 1.66
CA ALA A 214 8.15 -3.92 2.67
C ALA A 214 9.19 -4.92 2.12
N PRO A 215 8.98 -5.55 0.95
CA PRO A 215 9.99 -6.46 0.41
C PRO A 215 11.36 -5.84 0.14
N ILE A 216 11.44 -4.53 -0.11
CA ILE A 216 12.73 -3.82 -0.28
C ILE A 216 13.51 -3.85 1.05
N ALA A 217 12.82 -3.61 2.17
CA ALA A 217 13.44 -3.68 3.50
C ALA A 217 13.83 -5.12 3.86
N GLY A 218 13.00 -6.10 3.50
CA GLY A 218 13.27 -7.52 3.74
C GLY A 218 14.48 -8.04 2.97
N GLU A 219 14.63 -7.66 1.69
CA GLU A 219 15.70 -8.16 0.81
C GLU A 219 17.03 -7.39 0.95
N PHE A 220 16.93 -6.05 1.09
CA PHE A 220 18.09 -5.16 1.04
C PHE A 220 18.43 -4.52 2.40
N GLY A 221 17.64 -4.83 3.44
CA GLY A 221 17.86 -4.35 4.80
C GLY A 221 17.15 -3.03 5.12
N TRP A 222 17.20 -2.66 6.39
CA TRP A 222 16.42 -1.55 6.95
C TRP A 222 16.73 -0.20 6.28
N ALA A 223 17.98 0.09 5.94
CA ALA A 223 18.36 1.36 5.31
C ALA A 223 17.71 1.55 3.92
N ALA A 224 17.66 0.49 3.12
CA ALA A 224 16.96 0.49 1.84
C ALA A 224 15.45 0.68 2.03
N GLY A 225 14.89 0.09 3.09
CA GLY A 225 13.50 0.31 3.49
C GLY A 225 13.20 1.78 3.83
N VAL A 226 14.04 2.41 4.67
CA VAL A 226 13.91 3.83 5.01
C VAL A 226 13.98 4.70 3.76
N LEU A 227 14.94 4.44 2.85
CA LEU A 227 15.03 5.15 1.58
C LEU A 227 13.76 4.96 0.73
N ALA A 228 13.25 3.74 0.62
CA ALA A 228 12.05 3.42 -0.14
C ALA A 228 10.82 4.17 0.40
N GLY A 229 10.60 4.16 1.72
CA GLY A 229 9.52 4.92 2.35
C GLY A 229 9.68 6.44 2.18
N TYR A 230 10.92 6.93 2.30
CA TYR A 230 11.23 8.34 2.10
C TYR A 230 10.89 8.81 0.69
N VAL A 231 11.31 8.07 -0.34
CA VAL A 231 11.02 8.40 -1.75
C VAL A 231 9.53 8.21 -2.05
N HIS A 232 8.93 7.12 -1.56
CA HIS A 232 7.50 6.82 -1.73
C HIS A 232 6.59 7.92 -1.22
N SER A 233 6.89 8.52 -0.07
CA SER A 233 6.11 9.64 0.44
C SER A 233 6.07 10.82 -0.55
N SER A 234 7.19 11.15 -1.22
CA SER A 234 7.18 12.18 -2.26
C SER A 234 6.36 11.75 -3.46
N VAL A 235 6.62 10.55 -4.01
CA VAL A 235 5.93 10.09 -5.21
C VAL A 235 4.43 10.05 -5.00
N THR A 236 3.96 9.53 -3.87
CA THR A 236 2.54 9.45 -3.53
C THR A 236 1.84 10.80 -3.53
N LEU A 237 2.48 11.84 -2.98
CA LEU A 237 1.88 13.17 -2.87
C LEU A 237 1.75 13.87 -4.24
N TYR A 238 2.62 13.56 -5.21
CA TYR A 238 2.68 14.30 -6.48
C TYR A 238 2.21 13.50 -7.70
N VAL A 239 2.24 12.16 -7.66
CA VAL A 239 1.90 11.32 -8.83
C VAL A 239 0.41 11.37 -9.19
N GLY A 240 -0.44 11.88 -8.29
CA GLY A 240 -1.88 12.03 -8.50
C GLY A 240 -2.26 12.84 -9.75
N VAL A 241 -1.36 13.71 -10.24
CA VAL A 241 -1.56 14.50 -11.47
C VAL A 241 -1.72 13.63 -12.72
N LEU A 242 -1.06 12.46 -12.77
CA LEU A 242 -1.03 11.57 -13.93
C LEU A 242 -2.39 10.89 -14.16
N HIS A 243 -3.07 10.52 -13.08
CA HIS A 243 -4.35 9.85 -13.14
C HIS A 243 -5.51 10.72 -12.64
N ALA A 244 -5.26 11.98 -12.29
CA ALA A 244 -6.28 12.95 -11.84
C ALA A 244 -7.30 12.38 -10.83
N GLY A 245 -6.85 11.56 -9.87
CA GLY A 245 -7.73 10.91 -8.89
C GLY A 245 -8.64 9.77 -9.40
N PHE A 246 -8.50 9.32 -10.66
CA PHE A 246 -9.19 8.11 -11.17
C PHE A 246 -8.68 6.83 -10.51
N ASN A 247 -7.41 6.81 -10.09
CA ASN A 247 -6.84 5.71 -9.33
C ASN A 247 -6.97 5.96 -7.83
N LEU A 248 -7.89 5.24 -7.17
CA LEU A 248 -8.01 5.22 -5.71
C LEU A 248 -6.85 4.46 -5.06
N TYR A 249 -6.15 3.61 -5.81
CA TYR A 249 -4.98 2.86 -5.36
C TYR A 249 -3.66 3.61 -5.62
N ASN A 250 -3.67 4.94 -5.43
CA ASN A 250 -2.54 5.84 -5.70
C ASN A 250 -1.24 5.36 -5.03
N ASN A 251 -1.31 4.85 -3.80
CA ASN A 251 -0.14 4.36 -3.08
C ASN A 251 0.48 3.10 -3.70
N GLY A 252 -0.33 2.20 -4.27
CA GLY A 252 0.17 1.04 -5.00
C GLY A 252 0.83 1.43 -6.32
N PHE A 253 0.31 2.49 -6.96
CA PHE A 253 0.93 3.10 -8.13
C PHE A 253 2.27 3.77 -7.84
N ALA A 254 2.30 4.64 -6.82
CA ALA A 254 3.54 5.23 -6.33
C ALA A 254 4.55 4.15 -5.91
N GLY A 255 4.11 3.11 -5.19
CA GLY A 255 4.93 1.98 -4.80
C GLY A 255 5.58 1.27 -5.99
N GLY A 256 4.80 0.95 -7.02
CA GLY A 256 5.33 0.31 -8.22
C GLY A 256 6.38 1.16 -8.94
N LEU A 257 6.15 2.49 -9.07
CA LEU A 257 7.14 3.41 -9.65
C LEU A 257 8.42 3.49 -8.82
N VAL A 258 8.30 3.59 -7.49
CA VAL A 258 9.44 3.63 -6.57
C VAL A 258 10.26 2.34 -6.67
N ALA A 259 9.60 1.19 -6.65
CA ALA A 259 10.25 -0.10 -6.76
C ALA A 259 10.95 -0.28 -8.13
N ALA A 260 10.29 0.10 -9.22
CA ALA A 260 10.85 0.00 -10.57
C ALA A 260 12.14 0.82 -10.76
N VAL A 261 12.30 1.92 -10.02
CA VAL A 261 13.50 2.77 -10.07
C VAL A 261 14.54 2.35 -9.03
N LEU A 262 14.15 2.18 -7.77
CA LEU A 262 15.10 1.95 -6.68
C LEU A 262 15.72 0.55 -6.72
N VAL A 263 14.95 -0.48 -7.06
CA VAL A 263 15.44 -1.87 -7.00
C VAL A 263 16.64 -2.08 -7.96
N PRO A 264 16.59 -1.71 -9.25
CA PRO A 264 17.74 -1.85 -10.14
C PRO A 264 18.97 -1.05 -9.70
N LEU A 265 18.76 0.13 -9.11
CA LEU A 265 19.85 0.97 -8.58
C LEU A 265 20.54 0.29 -7.40
N ILE A 266 19.77 -0.16 -6.40
CA ILE A 266 20.29 -0.83 -5.20
C ILE A 266 21.05 -2.10 -5.60
N GLU A 267 20.49 -2.91 -6.50
CA GLU A 267 21.15 -4.12 -7.00
C GLU A 267 22.50 -3.82 -7.68
N THR A 268 22.56 -2.73 -8.45
CA THR A 268 23.78 -2.32 -9.15
C THR A 268 24.88 -1.91 -8.17
N PHE A 269 24.57 -1.15 -7.13
CA PHE A 269 25.54 -0.75 -6.11
C PHE A 269 26.04 -1.94 -5.29
N ARG A 270 25.14 -2.82 -4.85
CA ARG A 270 25.50 -4.03 -4.08
C ARG A 270 26.40 -4.98 -4.89
N ARG A 271 26.18 -5.11 -6.20
CA ARG A 271 27.05 -5.90 -7.08
C ARG A 271 28.46 -5.31 -7.21
N ARG A 272 28.61 -3.98 -7.15
CA ARG A 272 29.92 -3.32 -7.19
C ARG A 272 30.70 -3.52 -5.88
N GLU A 273 30.04 -3.43 -4.74
CA GLU A 273 30.67 -3.68 -3.44
C GLU A 273 31.16 -5.12 -3.31
N ARG A 274 30.38 -6.12 -3.74
CA ARG A 274 30.80 -7.54 -3.72
C ARG A 274 31.97 -7.87 -4.65
N ARG A 275 32.32 -6.98 -5.60
CA ARG A 275 33.44 -7.14 -6.53
C ARG A 275 34.71 -6.42 -6.07
N ARG A 276 34.63 -5.60 -5.01
CA ARG A 276 35.77 -4.96 -4.37
C ARG A 276 36.20 -5.77 -3.16
#